data_AF-A0A6S7ECZ0-F1
#
_entry.id   AF-A0A6S7ECZ0-F1
#
_cell.length_a   1.000
_cell.length_b   1.000
_cell.length_c   1.000
_cell.angle_alpha   90.00
_cell.angle_beta   90.00
_cell.angle_gamma   90.00
#
_symmetry.space_group_name_H-M   'P 1'
#
loop_
_entity.id
_entity.type
_entity.pdbx_description
1 polymer ?
#
loop_
_entity_poly.entity_id
_entity_poly.type
_entity_poly.pdbx_seq_one_letter_code
_entity_poly.pdbx_strand_id
1 'polypeptide(L)'
;MLKDRAFLIWLALFAVVAGTLIALLMPRPSATPSIGGGGYDLSDWVYTWSLLLFTGLWSLIALMIGMSRNNPMAAKRAYRLAAIGGATFVGAAVAFGGNLH
;
A
#
# COMPACT_ATOMS: atom_id res chain seq x y z
N MET A 1 19.40 -17.21 -6.65
CA MET A 1 19.19 -17.34 -5.19
C MET A 1 19.22 -16.00 -4.45
N LEU A 2 20.36 -15.31 -4.24
CA LEU A 2 20.36 -14.01 -3.50
C LEU A 2 19.54 -12.89 -4.17
N LYS A 3 19.55 -12.82 -5.51
CA LYS A 3 18.79 -11.80 -6.28
C LYS A 3 17.27 -12.00 -6.22
N ASP A 4 16.83 -13.24 -6.02
CA ASP A 4 15.40 -13.58 -5.86
C ASP A 4 14.96 -13.25 -4.43
N ARG A 5 15.85 -13.49 -3.45
CA ARG A 5 15.61 -13.10 -2.06
C ARG A 5 15.38 -11.61 -1.92
N ALA A 6 16.17 -10.75 -2.58
CA ALA A 6 15.93 -9.31 -2.55
C ALA A 6 14.52 -8.96 -3.04
N PHE A 7 14.12 -9.45 -4.23
CA PHE A 7 12.76 -9.23 -4.74
C PHE A 7 11.68 -9.72 -3.76
N LEU A 8 11.85 -10.92 -3.18
CA LEU A 8 10.91 -11.48 -2.21
C LEU A 8 10.85 -10.68 -0.90
N ILE A 9 11.97 -10.15 -0.43
CA ILE A 9 12.02 -9.29 0.77
C ILE A 9 11.26 -7.98 0.50
N TRP A 10 11.50 -7.34 -0.64
CA TRP A 10 10.77 -6.12 -1.02
C TRP A 10 9.27 -6.41 -1.17
N LEU A 11 8.90 -7.53 -1.80
CA LEU A 11 7.51 -7.95 -1.92
C LEU A 11 6.86 -8.24 -0.56
N ALA A 12 7.57 -8.92 0.35
CA ALA A 12 7.09 -9.21 1.69
C ALA A 12 6.90 -7.93 2.51
N LEU A 13 7.86 -7.00 2.44
CA LEU A 13 7.75 -5.71 3.12
C LEU A 13 6.55 -4.91 2.61
N PHE A 14 6.33 -4.88 1.29
CA PHE A 14 5.13 -4.29 0.72
C PHE A 14 3.86 -4.95 1.24
N ALA A 15 3.79 -6.29 1.21
CA ALA A 15 2.62 -7.05 1.61
C ALA A 15 2.30 -6.84 3.10
N VAL A 16 3.31 -6.75 3.97
CA VAL A 16 3.11 -6.45 5.39
C VAL A 16 2.51 -5.05 5.56
N VAL A 17 3.13 -4.02 5.00
CA VAL A 17 2.67 -2.63 5.20
C VAL A 17 1.30 -2.41 4.58
N ALA A 18 1.12 -2.75 3.29
CA ALA A 18 -0.16 -2.59 2.60
C ALA A 18 -1.24 -3.49 3.21
N GLY A 19 -0.91 -4.74 3.54
CA GLY A 19 -1.84 -5.69 4.15
C GLY A 19 -2.32 -5.24 5.53
N THR A 20 -1.44 -4.69 6.37
CA THR A 20 -1.83 -4.11 7.66
C THR A 20 -2.77 -2.93 7.46
N LEU A 21 -2.48 -2.00 6.55
CA LEU A 21 -3.36 -0.85 6.28
C LEU A 21 -4.73 -1.29 5.74
N ILE A 22 -4.77 -2.26 4.82
CA ILE A 22 -6.01 -2.84 4.31
C ILE A 22 -6.80 -3.52 5.43
N ALA A 23 -6.13 -4.28 6.30
CA ALA A 23 -6.79 -4.94 7.43
C ALA A 23 -7.37 -3.93 8.43
N LEU A 24 -6.71 -2.78 8.62
CA LEU A 24 -7.20 -1.72 9.48
C LEU A 24 -8.45 -1.04 8.91
N LEU A 25 -8.58 -0.97 7.58
CA LEU A 25 -9.71 -0.40 6.84
C LEU A 25 -10.87 -1.39 6.63
N MET A 26 -10.70 -2.67 6.95
CA MET A 26 -11.79 -3.63 6.87
C MET A 26 -12.87 -3.31 7.90
N PRO A 27 -14.17 -3.49 7.57
CA PRO A 27 -15.26 -3.22 8.48
C PRO A 27 -15.06 -3.97 9.81
N ARG A 28 -15.04 -3.23 10.92
CA ARG A 28 -14.98 -3.81 12.27
C ARG A 28 -16.39 -3.83 12.87
N PRO A 29 -16.71 -4.82 13.72
CA PRO A 29 -17.90 -4.76 14.55
C PRO A 29 -17.90 -3.44 15.33
N SER A 30 -19.02 -2.73 15.33
CA SER A 30 -19.15 -1.39 15.89
C SER A 30 -18.53 -1.31 17.28
N ALA A 31 -17.42 -0.56 17.40
CA ALA A 31 -16.91 -0.16 18.69
C ALA A 31 -18.03 0.64 19.38
N THR A 32 -18.38 0.22 20.58
CA THR A 32 -19.43 0.81 21.41
C THR A 32 -19.36 2.34 21.37
N PRO A 33 -20.49 3.03 21.23
CA PRO A 33 -20.49 4.49 21.10
C PRO A 33 -19.81 5.11 22.32
N SER A 34 -18.96 6.11 22.08
CA SER A 34 -18.27 6.89 23.10
C SER A 34 -19.27 7.42 24.14
N ILE A 35 -19.26 6.85 25.34
CA ILE A 35 -19.99 7.37 26.50
C ILE A 35 -19.17 8.54 27.05
N GLY A 36 -19.27 9.72 26.44
CA GLY A 36 -18.72 10.96 27.03
C GLY A 36 -18.13 12.01 26.11
N GLY A 37 -18.05 11.81 24.79
CA GLY A 37 -17.58 12.87 23.91
C GLY A 37 -17.44 12.42 22.47
N GLY A 38 -18.09 13.16 21.57
CA GLY A 38 -18.10 12.93 20.12
C GLY A 38 -16.76 13.26 19.47
N GLY A 39 -15.73 12.47 19.76
CA GLY A 39 -14.49 12.48 18.99
C GLY A 39 -14.77 11.95 17.59
N TYR A 40 -14.42 12.72 16.56
CA TYR A 40 -14.43 12.26 15.18
C TYR A 40 -13.42 11.13 15.04
N ASP A 41 -13.88 9.96 14.63
CA ASP A 41 -12.98 8.88 14.23
C ASP A 41 -12.44 9.16 12.82
N LEU A 42 -11.23 9.72 12.76
CA LEU A 42 -10.52 10.02 11.52
C LEU A 42 -9.71 8.81 11.03
N SER A 43 -9.81 7.64 11.66
CA SER A 43 -8.96 6.49 11.35
C SER A 43 -9.10 6.04 9.90
N ASP A 44 -10.32 5.94 9.38
CA ASP A 44 -10.56 5.56 7.99
C ASP A 44 -9.95 6.57 7.00
N TRP A 45 -10.07 7.87 7.28
CA TRP A 45 -9.45 8.92 6.47
C TRP A 45 -7.91 8.81 6.50
N VAL A 46 -7.32 8.67 7.69
CA VAL A 46 -5.86 8.56 7.87
C VAL A 46 -5.31 7.30 7.22
N TYR A 47 -5.94 6.14 7.42
CA TYR A 47 -5.47 4.88 6.87
C TYR A 47 -5.65 4.81 5.36
N THR A 48 -6.71 5.41 4.81
CA THR A 48 -6.90 5.51 3.36
C THR A 48 -5.80 6.35 2.72
N TRP A 49 -5.52 7.55 3.27
CA TRP A 49 -4.41 8.38 2.80
C TRP A 49 -3.06 7.67 2.93
N SER A 50 -2.81 7.01 4.06
CA SER A 50 -1.58 6.27 4.30
C SER A 50 -1.38 5.16 3.26
N LEU A 51 -2.44 4.41 2.94
CA LEU A 51 -2.41 3.34 1.94
C LEU A 51 -2.16 3.89 0.53
N LEU A 52 -2.84 4.97 0.14
CA LEU A 52 -2.66 5.60 -1.16
C LEU A 52 -1.27 6.20 -1.32
N LEU A 53 -0.78 6.94 -0.32
CA LEU A 53 0.57 7.52 -0.36
C LEU A 53 1.63 6.42 -0.39
N PHE A 54 1.50 5.39 0.44
CA PHE A 54 2.46 4.28 0.48
C PHE A 54 2.51 3.56 -0.87
N THR A 55 1.36 3.11 -1.39
CA THR A 55 1.30 2.36 -2.65
C THR A 55 1.68 3.20 -3.86
N GLY A 56 1.32 4.50 -3.87
CA GLY A 56 1.72 5.45 -4.90
C GLY A 56 3.23 5.68 -4.92
N LEU A 57 3.82 6.05 -3.78
CA LEU A 57 5.26 6.27 -3.66
C LEU A 57 6.06 5.00 -3.92
N TRP A 58 5.61 3.85 -3.41
CA TRP A 58 6.22 2.55 -3.69
C TRP A 58 6.32 2.29 -5.19
N SER A 59 5.23 2.53 -5.91
CA SER A 59 5.14 2.30 -7.35
C SER A 59 6.09 3.20 -8.12
N LEU A 60 6.11 4.50 -7.79
CA LEU A 60 6.98 5.48 -8.42
C LEU A 60 8.46 5.15 -8.18
N ILE A 61 8.83 4.84 -6.93
CA ILE A 61 10.20 4.47 -6.57
C ILE A 61 10.62 3.18 -7.30
N ALA A 62 9.79 2.14 -7.28
CA ALA A 62 10.08 0.88 -7.96
C ALA A 62 10.21 1.08 -9.48
N LEU A 63 9.39 1.96 -10.07
CA LEU A 63 9.48 2.32 -11.49
C LEU A 63 10.80 3.03 -11.80
N MET A 64 11.18 4.03 -11.00
CA MET A 64 12.46 4.75 -11.16
C MET A 64 13.66 3.81 -11.03
N ILE A 65 13.63 2.88 -10.06
CA ILE A 65 14.66 1.84 -9.92
C ILE A 65 14.69 0.94 -11.16
N GLY A 66 13.55 0.59 -11.75
CA GLY A 66 13.50 -0.19 -12.99
C GLY A 66 14.17 0.53 -14.15
N MET A 67 13.88 1.82 -14.31
CA MET A 67 14.46 2.68 -15.35
C MET A 67 15.97 2.88 -15.18
N SER A 68 16.47 2.92 -13.95
CA SER A 68 17.89 3.16 -13.67
C SER A 68 18.80 1.92 -13.82
N ARG A 69 18.25 0.75 -14.20
CA ARG A 69 18.98 -0.52 -14.20
C ARG A 69 19.36 -0.95 -15.62
N ASN A 70 20.67 -1.07 -15.87
CA ASN A 70 21.20 -1.62 -17.12
C ASN A 70 20.98 -3.14 -17.28
N ASN A 71 20.68 -3.86 -16.19
CA ASN A 71 20.41 -5.30 -16.26
C ASN A 71 18.91 -5.54 -16.51
N PRO A 72 18.52 -6.14 -17.65
CA PRO A 72 17.12 -6.29 -18.04
C PRO A 72 16.31 -7.18 -17.07
N MET A 73 16.96 -8.19 -16.47
CA MET A 73 16.30 -9.07 -15.50
C MET A 73 16.05 -8.37 -14.16
N ALA A 74 16.97 -7.49 -13.74
CA ALA A 74 16.78 -6.68 -12.55
C ALA A 74 15.71 -5.60 -12.77
N ALA A 75 15.73 -4.93 -13.94
CA ALA A 75 14.72 -3.97 -14.33
C ALA A 75 13.32 -4.59 -14.37
N LYS A 76 13.17 -5.77 -14.98
CA LYS A 76 11.89 -6.50 -15.02
C LYS A 76 11.32 -6.81 -13.64
N ARG A 77 12.17 -7.10 -12.65
CA ARG A 77 11.73 -7.34 -11.26
C ARG A 77 11.25 -6.06 -10.59
N ALA A 78 11.97 -4.95 -10.79
CA ALA A 78 11.56 -3.64 -10.29
C ALA A 78 10.22 -3.20 -10.93
N TYR A 79 10.04 -3.42 -12.24
CA TYR A 79 8.76 -3.17 -12.91
C TYR A 79 7.61 -4.04 -12.39
N ARG A 80 7.88 -5.30 -12.02
CA ARG A 80 6.87 -6.14 -11.34
C ARG A 80 6.48 -5.57 -9.98
N LEU A 81 7.43 -5.09 -9.18
CA LEU A 81 7.12 -4.42 -7.90
C LEU A 81 6.31 -3.14 -8.12
N ALA A 82 6.66 -2.36 -9.14
CA ALA A 82 5.92 -1.16 -9.52
C ALA A 82 4.49 -1.49 -9.94
N ALA A 83 4.30 -2.53 -10.76
CA ALA A 83 2.98 -2.98 -11.20
C ALA A 83 2.12 -3.47 -10.03
N ILE A 84 2.70 -4.22 -9.07
CA ILE A 84 2.00 -4.66 -7.86
C ILE A 84 1.55 -3.45 -7.04
N GLY A 85 2.46 -2.51 -6.77
CA GLY A 85 2.12 -1.27 -6.06
C GLY A 85 1.02 -0.49 -6.76
N GLY A 86 1.10 -0.34 -8.08
CA GLY A 86 0.15 0.45 -8.87
C GLY A 86 -1.24 -0.20 -8.91
N ALA A 87 -1.29 -1.53 -9.04
CA ALA A 87 -2.54 -2.27 -8.96
C ALA A 87 -3.18 -2.15 -7.57
N THR A 88 -2.38 -2.24 -6.49
CA THR A 88 -2.88 -2.03 -5.13
C THR A 88 -3.36 -0.60 -4.91
N PHE A 89 -2.66 0.41 -5.44
CA PHE A 89 -3.09 1.81 -5.38
C PHE A 89 -4.46 2.01 -6.03
N VAL A 90 -4.63 1.51 -7.26
CA VAL A 90 -5.92 1.61 -7.98
C VAL A 90 -7.02 0.87 -7.21
N GLY A 91 -6.74 -0.35 -6.74
CA GLY A 91 -7.70 -1.13 -5.95
C GLY A 91 -8.10 -0.41 -4.65
N ALA A 92 -7.13 0.18 -3.95
CA ALA A 92 -7.37 0.93 -2.72
C ALA A 92 -8.18 2.22 -2.97
N ALA A 93 -7.87 2.95 -4.05
CA ALA A 93 -8.61 4.16 -4.41
C ALA A 93 -10.08 3.86 -4.73
N VAL A 94 -10.34 2.74 -5.41
CA VAL A 94 -11.71 2.30 -5.71
C VAL A 94 -12.43 1.78 -4.47
N ALA A 95 -11.77 0.98 -3.64
CA ALA A 95 -12.40 0.33 -2.49
C ALA A 95 -12.60 1.28 -1.29
N PHE A 96 -11.65 2.18 -1.03
CA PHE A 96 -11.60 3.00 0.18
C PHE A 96 -11.64 4.51 -0.10
N GLY A 97 -11.67 4.94 -1.36
CA GLY A 97 -11.68 6.37 -1.73
C GLY A 97 -12.86 7.15 -1.17
N GLY A 98 -13.97 6.47 -0.85
CA GLY A 98 -15.12 7.06 -0.15
C GLY A 98 -14.77 7.62 1.24
N ASN A 99 -13.72 7.12 1.89
CA ASN A 99 -13.28 7.59 3.20
C ASN A 99 -12.57 8.95 3.16
N LEU A 100 -12.38 9.53 1.97
CA LEU A 100 -11.65 10.79 1.78
C LEU A 100 -12.56 12.04 1.77
N HIS A 101 -13.87 11.85 1.94
CA HIS A 101 -14.91 12.87 1.79
C HIS A 101 -15.74 13.04 3.07
#